data_AF-A0A1I2RV43-F1
#
_entry.id   AF-A0A1I2RV43-F1
#
_cell.length_a   1.000
_cell.length_b   1.000
_cell.length_c   1.000
_cell.angle_alpha   90.00
_cell.angle_beta   90.00
_cell.angle_gamma   90.00
#
_symmetry.space_group_name_H-M   'P 1'
#
loop_
_entity.id
_entity.type
_entity.pdbx_description
1 polymer ?
#
loop_
_entity_poly.entity_id
_entity_poly.type
_entity_poly.pdbx_seq_one_letter_code
_entity_poly.pdbx_strand_id
1 'polypeptide(L)' 'MTNPRENNPVWQAALDWVLRAHAQPIDASTASDLTAWLERDPAHRKAYEEASRVWLLTGLVPPAEQPGE' A
#
# COMPACT_ATOMS: atom_id res chain seq x y z
N MET A 1 -9.24 7.74 19.56
CA MET A 1 -8.05 8.61 19.57
C MET A 1 -7.46 8.56 18.17
N THR A 2 -7.67 9.57 17.33
CA THR A 2 -7.05 9.61 15.99
C THR A 2 -5.56 9.75 16.17
N ASN A 3 -4.80 8.79 15.68
CA ASN A 3 -3.35 8.80 15.81
C ASN A 3 -2.81 9.90 14.87
N PRO A 4 -1.82 10.72 15.24
CA PRO A 4 -1.34 11.84 14.39
C PRO A 4 -0.86 11.41 12.99
N ARG A 5 -0.49 10.13 12.84
CA ARG A 5 -0.22 9.48 11.55
C ARG A 5 -1.44 9.37 10.63
N GLU A 6 -2.65 9.19 11.17
CA GLU A 6 -3.89 9.07 10.39
C GLU A 6 -4.28 10.39 9.72
N ASN A 7 -3.88 11.53 10.30
CA ASN A 7 -4.07 12.86 9.71
C ASN A 7 -2.90 13.27 8.79
N ASN A 8 -1.93 12.38 8.54
CA ASN A 8 -0.85 12.66 7.61
C ASN A 8 -1.30 12.32 6.18
N PRO A 9 -1.34 13.28 5.23
CA PRO A 9 -1.75 13.00 3.86
C PRO A 9 -0.85 11.96 3.17
N VAL A 10 0.44 11.90 3.53
CA VAL A 10 1.38 10.89 3.01
C VAL A 10 1.02 9.48 3.49
N TRP A 11 0.56 9.36 4.73
CA TRP A 11 0.13 8.09 5.31
C TRP A 11 -1.16 7.58 4.67
N GLN A 12 -2.13 8.47 4.43
CA GLN A 12 -3.37 8.12 3.74
C GLN A 12 -3.09 7.65 2.31
N ALA A 13 -2.21 8.35 1.57
CA ALA A 13 -1.79 7.95 0.24
C ALA A 13 -1.06 6.59 0.23
N ALA A 14 -0.19 6.34 1.22
CA ALA A 14 0.49 5.07 1.38
C ALA A 14 -0.49 3.89 1.56
N LEU A 15 -1.51 4.07 2.40
CA LEU A 15 -2.54 3.04 2.62
C LEU A 15 -3.36 2.77 1.35
N ASP A 16 -3.77 3.81 0.63
CA ASP A 16 -4.48 3.67 -0.65
C ASP A 16 -3.63 2.92 -1.69
N TRP A 17 -2.32 3.21 -1.75
CA TRP A 17 -1.38 2.45 -2.58
C TRP A 17 -1.29 0.97 -2.18
N VAL A 18 -1.19 0.67 -0.89
CA VAL A 18 -1.13 -0.71 -0.39
C VAL A 18 -2.43 -1.45 -0.72
N LEU A 19 -3.58 -0.81 -0.53
CA LEU A 19 -4.88 -1.37 -0.89
C LEU A 19 -4.97 -1.67 -2.39
N ARG A 20 -4.56 -0.73 -3.25
CA ARG A 20 -4.55 -0.92 -4.71
C ARG A 20 -3.56 -1.98 -5.17
N ALA A 21 -2.41 -2.07 -4.52
CA ALA A 21 -1.40 -3.09 -4.84
C ALA A 21 -1.87 -4.51 -4.48
N HIS A 22 -2.68 -4.63 -3.43
CA HIS A 22 -3.27 -5.90 -3.02
C HIS A 22 -4.66 -6.17 -3.65
N ALA A 23 -5.31 -5.17 -4.24
CA ALA A 23 -6.52 -5.34 -5.04
C ALA A 23 -6.12 -6.00 -6.37
N GLN A 24 -6.49 -7.27 -6.55
CA GLN A 24 -6.20 -8.01 -7.77
C GLN A 24 -7.15 -7.62 -8.92
N PRO A 25 -6.65 -7.63 -10.18
CA PRO A 25 -5.25 -7.63 -10.60
C PRO A 25 -4.67 -6.20 -10.64
N ILE A 26 -3.41 -6.04 -10.22
CA ILE A 26 -2.70 -4.76 -10.36
C ILE A 26 -2.15 -4.61 -11.78
N ASP A 27 -2.57 -3.56 -12.49
CA ASP A 27 -2.03 -3.22 -13.81
C ASP A 27 -0.58 -2.74 -13.73
N ALA A 28 0.21 -3.00 -14.78
CA ALA A 28 1.59 -2.50 -14.89
C ALA A 28 1.70 -0.96 -14.79
N SER A 29 0.64 -0.26 -15.19
CA SER A 29 0.50 1.20 -15.03
C SER A 29 0.48 1.61 -13.56
N THR A 30 -0.23 0.86 -12.71
CA THR A 30 -0.35 1.11 -11.27
C THR A 30 0.99 0.87 -10.55
N ALA A 31 1.74 -0.17 -10.96
CA ALA A 31 3.08 -0.41 -10.44
C ALA A 31 4.07 0.71 -10.80
N SER A 32 3.94 1.27 -12.02
CA SER A 32 4.77 2.39 -12.48
C SER A 32 4.44 3.69 -11.73
N ASP A 33 3.17 3.98 -11.51
CA ASP A 33 2.72 5.17 -10.78
C ASP A 33 3.08 5.10 -9.29
N LEU A 34 3.00 3.91 -8.68
CA LEU A 34 3.50 3.66 -7.33
C LEU A 34 5.00 3.97 -7.23
N THR A 35 5.79 3.47 -8.19
CA THR A 35 7.24 3.71 -8.21
C THR A 35 7.55 5.20 -8.31
N ALA A 36 6.89 5.92 -9.23
CA ALA A 36 7.04 7.36 -9.38
C ALA A 36 6.66 8.13 -8.10
N TRP A 37 5.61 7.69 -7.39
CA TRP A 37 5.20 8.29 -6.12
C TRP A 37 6.24 8.06 -5.01
N LEU A 38 6.82 6.87 -4.93
CA LEU A 38 7.86 6.51 -3.95
C LEU A 38 9.20 7.23 -4.20
N GLU A 39 9.52 7.55 -5.45
CA GLU A 39 10.73 8.30 -5.82
C GLU A 39 10.60 9.80 -5.57
N ARG A 40 9.38 10.31 -5.49
CA ARG A 40 9.10 11.74 -5.35
C ARG A 40 9.48 12.31 -3.99
N ASP A 41 9.37 11.53 -2.92
CA ASP A 41 9.76 11.94 -1.58
C ASP A 41 10.14 10.74 -0.69
N PRO A 42 11.23 10.81 0.09
CA PRO A 42 11.62 9.72 1.00
C PRO A 42 10.58 9.45 2.11
N ALA A 43 9.75 10.42 2.49
CA ALA A 43 8.66 10.22 3.42
C ALA A 43 7.55 9.34 2.83
N HIS A 44 7.30 9.40 1.52
CA HIS A 44 6.36 8.51 0.84
C HIS A 44 6.80 7.05 0.96
N ARG A 45 8.09 6.78 0.71
CA ARG A 45 8.68 5.45 0.87
C ARG A 45 8.50 4.92 2.28
N LYS A 46 8.87 5.72 3.29
CA LYS A 46 8.77 5.31 4.69
C LYS A 46 7.33 5.03 5.12
N ALA A 47 6.38 5.86 4.68
CA ALA A 47 4.97 5.66 4.97
C ALA A 47 4.41 4.41 4.28
N TYR A 48 4.82 4.12 3.05
CA TYR A 48 4.42 2.92 2.32
C TYR A 48 4.93 1.64 2.97
N GLU A 49 6.19 1.61 3.39
CA GLU A 49 6.77 0.46 4.10
C GLU A 49 6.03 0.17 5.41
N GLU A 50 5.75 1.22 6.19
CA GLU A 50 4.99 1.11 7.43
C GLU A 50 3.54 0.68 7.18
N ALA A 51 2.86 1.26 6.18
CA ALA A 51 1.50 0.92 5.80
C ALA A 51 1.40 -0.53 5.30
N SER A 52 2.36 -0.98 4.49
CA SER A 52 2.45 -2.37 4.01
C SER A 52 2.66 -3.33 5.18
N ARG A 53 3.52 -2.98 6.14
CA ARG A 53 3.72 -3.79 7.35
C ARG A 53 2.45 -3.88 8.19
N VAL A 54 1.74 -2.76 8.38
CA VAL A 54 0.44 -2.75 9.07
C VAL A 54 -0.56 -3.65 8.34
N TRP A 55 -0.65 -3.53 7.01
CA TRP A 55 -1.54 -4.35 6.17
C TRP A 55 -1.27 -5.85 6.33
N LEU A 56 0.00 -6.26 6.28
CA LEU A 56 0.43 -7.64 6.53
C LEU A 56 0.06 -8.13 7.93
N LEU A 57 0.24 -7.28 8.95
CA LEU A 57 -0.10 -7.62 10.34
C LEU A 57 -1.62 -7.71 10.55
N THR A 58 -2.41 -6.91 9.84
CA THR A 58 -3.87 -6.96 9.90
C THR A 58 -4.47 -8.14 9.15
N GLY A 59 -3.74 -8.74 8.21
CA GLY A 59 -3.65 -10.20 8.01
C GLY A 59 -4.91 -11.04 7.80
N LEU A 60 -6.12 -10.48 7.70
CA LEU A 60 -7.30 -11.17 7.18
C LEU A 60 -7.39 -10.98 5.66
N VAL A 61 -6.26 -11.16 4.97
CA VAL A 61 -6.27 -11.30 3.52
C VAL A 61 -6.74 -12.73 3.24
N PRO A 62 -7.95 -12.94 2.65
CA PRO A 62 -8.35 -14.26 2.19
C PRO A 62 -7.29 -14.78 1.22
N PRO A 63 -7.04 -16.10 1.17
CA PRO A 63 -6.00 -16.67 0.33
C PRO A 63 -6.19 -16.14 -1.10
N ALA A 64 -5.16 -15.45 -1.60
CA ALA A 64 -5.08 -15.08 -3.00
C ALA A 64 -5.41 -16.35 -3.80
N GLU A 65 -6.42 -16.24 -4.67
CA GLU A 65 -6.91 -17.32 -5.52
C GLU A 65 -5.73 -18.14 -6.04
N GLN A 66 -5.67 -19.42 -5.66
CA GLN A 66 -4.76 -20.38 -6.27
C GLN A 66 -5.07 -20.41 -7.77
N PRO A 67 -4.15 -20.03 -8.67
CA PRO A 67 -4.29 -20.30 -10.09
C PRO A 67 -3.56 -21.62 -10.39
N GLY A 68 -4.32 -22.63 -10.82
CA GLY A 68 -3.80 -23.88 -11.41
C GLY A 68 -3.52 -24.98 -10.37
N GLU A 69 -3.93 -26.23 -10.54
CA GLU A 69 -4.53 -26.97 -11.67
C GLU A 69 -5.42 -28.10 -11.13
#